data_AF-A0A958QXZ2-F1
#
_entry.id   AF-A0A958QXZ2-F1
#
_cell.length_a   1.000
_cell.length_b   1.000
_cell.length_c   1.000
_cell.angle_alpha   90.00
_cell.angle_beta   90.00
_cell.angle_gamma   90.00
#
_symmetry.space_group_name_H-M   'P 1'
#
loop_
_entity.id
_entity.type
_entity.pdbx_description
1 polymer ?
#
loop_
_entity_poly.entity_id
_entity_poly.type
_entity_poly.pdbx_seq_one_letter_code
_entity_poly.pdbx_strand_id
1 'polypeptide(L)'
;FLYGHLGHPQLRFAFFIPGAALAALVFAETRSFFSATAIGFCVFAQFFSTVYYSLIAYVLAGLILLSYGMLRFRTIALRDIGTLFTANVPWAIGIAVASGAYRDVRETFGAFHPSLIKHFQATFGSYLAASEKHFLWGWLAPKYARNGAYLTPGVTVLALAAIAVGTLLFRTRRSSAFPALRERFGLLVPTLGGLSLLWLLGFTILVGDRLHSDDAFRSMVISVGMWGLLGAAALGMIGRGYVNRSITLGRRDAAFVAFFVATFFAFASFGIIGGYRTDSHNPSLYWLLYRTLPGFDSMRAVYRFGIVANLFIAILAALTVTAAVSRIGSQTLRAAVLALVLLAVSVEEKLSPYAPSIDGPRPEVYDALDRLPGKEAVVGLPFFSPIKSGLQYSRAHTAYMLWTLPSERPIMSGWSSLLPRYYQF
;
A
#
# COMPACT_ATOMS: atom_id res chain seq x y z
N PHE A 1 -6.37 6.46 6.51
CA PHE A 1 -6.73 5.19 5.82
C PHE A 1 -7.81 4.35 6.53
N LEU A 2 -7.64 3.91 7.79
CA LEU A 2 -8.52 2.93 8.46
C LEU A 2 -10.00 3.33 8.61
N TYR A 3 -10.30 4.63 8.67
CA TYR A 3 -11.68 5.11 8.87
C TYR A 3 -12.51 5.22 7.60
N GLY A 4 -11.89 5.32 6.42
CA GLY A 4 -12.62 5.30 5.14
C GLY A 4 -13.21 3.92 4.81
N HIS A 5 -12.95 2.90 5.64
CA HIS A 5 -13.24 1.50 5.37
C HIS A 5 -14.06 0.84 6.49
N LEU A 6 -14.81 1.60 7.28
CA LEU A 6 -15.64 1.04 8.36
C LEU A 6 -16.69 0.04 7.89
N GLY A 7 -17.20 0.18 6.65
CA GLY A 7 -18.06 -0.83 6.03
C GLY A 7 -17.36 -2.11 5.61
N HIS A 8 -16.06 -2.19 5.84
CA HIS A 8 -15.25 -3.36 5.55
C HIS A 8 -14.35 -3.64 6.75
N PRO A 9 -14.89 -4.14 7.88
CA PRO A 9 -14.09 -4.51 9.04
C PRO A 9 -12.89 -5.39 8.66
N GLN A 10 -13.06 -6.25 7.65
CA GLN A 10 -11.99 -7.06 7.05
C GLN A 10 -10.76 -6.24 6.62
N LEU A 11 -10.95 -5.01 6.12
CA LEU A 11 -9.87 -4.13 5.67
C LEU A 11 -9.11 -3.44 6.81
N ARG A 12 -9.56 -3.60 8.06
CA ARG A 12 -8.82 -3.12 9.25
C ARG A 12 -7.72 -4.11 9.63
N PHE A 13 -7.85 -5.38 9.24
CA PHE A 13 -6.91 -6.46 9.54
C PHE A 13 -5.75 -6.45 8.54
N ALA A 14 -4.97 -5.37 8.51
CA ALA A 14 -3.72 -5.28 7.77
C ALA A 14 -2.50 -5.74 8.61
N PHE A 15 -2.73 -6.36 9.77
CA PHE A 15 -1.71 -6.71 10.75
C PHE A 15 -0.65 -7.68 10.20
N PHE A 16 -1.04 -8.53 9.25
CA PHE A 16 -0.12 -9.50 8.66
C PHE A 16 0.75 -8.91 7.54
N ILE A 17 0.49 -7.66 7.09
CA ILE A 17 1.40 -6.96 6.16
C ILE A 17 2.75 -6.64 6.87
N PRO A 18 2.79 -5.95 8.02
CA PRO A 18 4.03 -5.83 8.80
C PRO A 18 4.62 -7.18 9.20
N GLY A 19 3.78 -8.16 9.54
CA GLY A 19 4.22 -9.53 9.87
C GLY A 19 4.98 -10.19 8.73
N ALA A 20 4.45 -10.14 7.50
CA ALA A 20 5.11 -10.67 6.31
C ALA A 20 6.42 -9.92 6.00
N ALA A 21 6.44 -8.60 6.20
CA ALA A 21 7.67 -7.82 6.03
C ALA A 21 8.75 -8.24 7.03
N LEU A 22 8.40 -8.36 8.32
CA LEU A 22 9.32 -8.80 9.36
C LEU A 22 9.80 -10.24 9.12
N ALA A 23 8.91 -11.15 8.79
CA ALA A 23 9.26 -12.54 8.47
C ALA A 23 10.23 -12.62 7.28
N ALA A 24 10.03 -11.80 6.24
CA ALA A 24 10.94 -11.72 5.10
C ALA A 24 12.34 -11.20 5.51
N LEU A 25 12.41 -10.18 6.38
CA LEU A 25 13.68 -9.68 6.92
C LEU A 25 14.39 -10.76 7.76
N VAL A 26 13.68 -11.43 8.65
CA VAL A 26 14.23 -12.51 9.49
C VAL A 26 14.69 -13.70 8.64
N PHE A 27 13.95 -14.05 7.58
CA PHE A 27 14.38 -15.09 6.65
C PHE A 27 15.65 -14.68 5.91
N ALA A 28 15.73 -13.43 5.46
CA ALA A 28 16.90 -12.96 4.74
C ALA A 28 18.19 -13.01 5.59
N GLU A 29 18.08 -12.91 6.92
CA GLU A 29 19.18 -13.05 7.87
C GLU A 29 19.46 -14.52 8.26
N THR A 30 18.42 -15.27 8.65
CA THR A 30 18.56 -16.59 9.27
C THR A 30 18.51 -17.76 8.29
N ARG A 31 17.88 -17.59 7.12
CA ARG A 31 17.66 -18.63 6.09
C ARG A 31 17.03 -19.92 6.65
N SER A 32 16.25 -19.79 7.71
CA SER A 32 15.64 -20.94 8.39
C SER A 32 14.31 -21.33 7.76
N PHE A 33 13.99 -22.62 7.81
CA PHE A 33 12.67 -23.13 7.39
C PHE A 33 11.53 -22.46 8.18
N PHE A 34 11.75 -22.20 9.48
CA PHE A 34 10.75 -21.54 10.33
C PHE A 34 10.43 -20.12 9.86
N SER A 35 11.45 -19.31 9.60
CA SER A 35 11.25 -17.94 9.08
C SER A 35 10.63 -17.95 7.67
N ALA A 36 10.99 -18.92 6.82
CA ALA A 36 10.35 -19.11 5.52
C ALA A 36 8.86 -19.42 5.65
N THR A 37 8.49 -20.33 6.57
CA THR A 37 7.08 -20.69 6.80
C THR A 37 6.29 -19.54 7.41
N ALA A 38 6.92 -18.69 8.23
CA ALA A 38 6.29 -17.51 8.81
C ALA A 38 5.84 -16.51 7.74
N ILE A 39 6.56 -16.41 6.62
CA ILE A 39 6.16 -15.59 5.46
C ILE A 39 4.82 -16.11 4.90
N GLY A 40 4.74 -17.40 4.56
CA GLY A 40 3.50 -17.96 4.01
C GLY A 40 2.36 -17.99 5.00
N PHE A 41 2.62 -18.22 6.29
CA PHE A 41 1.61 -18.08 7.34
C PHE A 41 1.03 -16.67 7.37
N CYS A 42 1.88 -15.63 7.34
CA CYS A 42 1.40 -14.25 7.30
C CYS A 42 0.57 -13.97 6.04
N VAL A 43 1.01 -14.43 4.86
CA VAL A 43 0.24 -14.27 3.62
C VAL A 43 -1.09 -15.02 3.66
N PHE A 44 -1.09 -16.24 4.20
CA PHE A 44 -2.28 -17.08 4.39
C PHE A 44 -3.27 -16.44 5.37
N ALA A 45 -2.82 -16.03 6.55
CA ALA A 45 -3.67 -15.35 7.53
C ALA A 45 -4.19 -14.01 7.00
N GLN A 46 -3.36 -13.30 6.22
CA GLN A 46 -3.80 -12.10 5.51
C GLN A 46 -4.87 -12.40 4.46
N PHE A 47 -4.87 -13.57 3.81
CA PHE A 47 -5.88 -13.95 2.81
C PHE A 47 -7.27 -14.08 3.45
N PHE A 48 -7.35 -14.75 4.60
CA PHE A 48 -8.60 -14.88 5.37
C PHE A 48 -9.04 -13.55 6.00
N SER A 49 -8.09 -12.64 6.22
CA SER A 49 -8.41 -11.27 6.65
C SER A 49 -8.89 -10.42 5.47
N THR A 50 -8.20 -10.43 4.33
CA THR A 50 -8.54 -9.69 3.10
C THR A 50 -7.68 -10.23 1.95
N VAL A 51 -8.31 -10.84 0.95
CA VAL A 51 -7.63 -11.39 -0.24
C VAL A 51 -6.75 -10.37 -0.97
N TYR A 52 -7.15 -9.09 -1.03
CA TYR A 52 -6.31 -8.06 -1.65
C TYR A 52 -4.99 -7.81 -0.91
N TYR A 53 -5.04 -7.86 0.41
CA TYR A 53 -3.87 -7.60 1.23
C TYR A 53 -2.91 -8.78 1.25
N SER A 54 -3.37 -10.01 0.99
CA SER A 54 -2.46 -11.14 0.85
C SER A 54 -1.63 -11.05 -0.44
N LEU A 55 -2.23 -10.61 -1.55
CA LEU A 55 -1.49 -10.30 -2.78
C LEU A 55 -0.43 -9.21 -2.54
N ILE A 56 -0.81 -8.15 -1.82
CA ILE A 56 0.10 -7.06 -1.42
C ILE A 56 1.21 -7.58 -0.50
N ALA A 57 0.90 -8.40 0.50
CA ALA A 57 1.86 -8.97 1.44
C ALA A 57 2.84 -9.93 0.75
N TYR A 58 2.37 -10.72 -0.22
CA TYR A 58 3.20 -11.61 -1.02
C TYR A 58 4.21 -10.83 -1.87
N VAL A 59 3.75 -9.80 -2.59
CA VAL A 59 4.64 -8.92 -3.36
C VAL A 59 5.62 -8.20 -2.43
N LEU A 60 5.17 -7.74 -1.27
CA LEU A 60 6.02 -7.09 -0.29
C LEU A 60 7.16 -8.00 0.18
N ALA A 61 6.85 -9.23 0.57
CA ALA A 61 7.86 -10.21 0.97
C ALA A 61 8.86 -10.46 -0.16
N GLY A 62 8.37 -10.67 -1.39
CA GLY A 62 9.21 -10.84 -2.58
C GLY A 62 10.15 -9.66 -2.84
N LEU A 63 9.65 -8.42 -2.72
CA LEU A 63 10.45 -7.21 -2.92
C LEU A 63 11.53 -7.01 -1.84
N ILE A 64 11.24 -7.37 -0.58
CA ILE A 64 12.25 -7.34 0.49
C ILE A 64 13.37 -8.32 0.16
N LEU A 65 13.03 -9.57 -0.20
CA LEU A 65 14.02 -10.58 -0.56
C LEU A 65 14.82 -10.17 -1.81
N LEU A 66 14.15 -9.61 -2.83
CA LEU A 66 14.80 -9.06 -4.02
C LEU A 66 15.77 -7.94 -3.65
N SER A 67 15.38 -7.05 -2.72
CA SER A 67 16.24 -5.94 -2.26
C SER A 67 17.50 -6.45 -1.56
N TYR A 68 17.37 -7.52 -0.76
CA TYR A 68 18.52 -8.20 -0.16
C TYR A 68 19.44 -8.85 -1.20
N GLY A 69 18.86 -9.48 -2.23
CA GLY A 69 19.60 -9.98 -3.37
C GLY A 69 20.38 -8.89 -4.10
N MET A 70 19.75 -7.74 -4.36
CA MET A 70 20.38 -6.57 -4.99
C MET A 70 21.51 -5.99 -4.13
N LEU A 71 21.32 -5.90 -2.81
CA LEU A 71 22.36 -5.49 -1.86
C LEU A 71 23.49 -6.52 -1.73
N ARG A 72 23.44 -7.65 -2.45
CA ARG A 72 24.39 -8.78 -2.35
C ARG A 72 24.59 -9.25 -0.91
N PHE A 73 23.57 -9.05 -0.09
CA PHE A 73 23.57 -9.45 1.31
C PHE A 73 23.35 -10.95 1.37
N ARG A 74 24.44 -11.74 1.42
CA ARG A 74 24.41 -13.21 1.29
C ARG A 74 23.57 -13.64 0.07
N THR A 75 24.24 -13.87 -1.05
CA THR A 75 23.62 -14.33 -2.31
C THR A 75 22.56 -15.39 -2.02
N ILE A 76 21.30 -15.10 -2.37
CA ILE A 76 20.20 -16.06 -2.24
C ILE A 76 20.58 -17.29 -3.06
N ALA A 77 20.88 -18.38 -2.37
CA ALA A 77 21.29 -19.62 -3.01
C ALA A 77 20.05 -20.37 -3.51
N LEU A 78 20.24 -21.31 -4.44
CA LEU A 78 19.15 -22.18 -4.88
C LEU A 78 18.50 -22.95 -3.72
N ARG A 79 19.30 -23.31 -2.69
CA ARG A 79 18.82 -23.89 -1.43
C ARG A 79 17.81 -22.99 -0.71
N ASP A 80 18.03 -21.68 -0.68
CA ASP A 80 17.14 -20.73 -0.01
C ASP A 80 15.81 -20.65 -0.75
N ILE A 81 15.84 -20.67 -2.08
CA ILE A 81 14.63 -20.73 -2.93
C ILE A 81 13.88 -22.04 -2.67
N GLY A 82 14.59 -23.17 -2.60
CA GLY A 82 14.00 -24.46 -2.25
C GLY A 82 13.36 -24.45 -0.86
N THR A 83 14.00 -23.81 0.12
CA THR A 83 13.47 -23.63 1.48
C THR A 83 12.21 -22.75 1.47
N LEU A 84 12.23 -21.62 0.77
CA LEU A 84 11.05 -20.76 0.60
C LEU A 84 9.90 -21.49 -0.07
N PHE A 85 10.17 -22.29 -1.11
CA PHE A 85 9.13 -23.04 -1.80
C PHE A 85 8.54 -24.11 -0.88
N THR A 86 9.37 -25.02 -0.38
CA THR A 86 8.93 -26.16 0.44
C THR A 86 8.23 -25.74 1.73
N ALA A 87 8.76 -24.74 2.45
CA ALA A 87 8.18 -24.26 3.71
C ALA A 87 6.80 -23.61 3.55
N ASN A 88 6.45 -23.20 2.33
CA ASN A 88 5.21 -22.50 2.03
C ASN A 88 4.17 -23.33 1.25
N VAL A 89 4.48 -24.59 0.91
CA VAL A 89 3.53 -25.50 0.26
C VAL A 89 2.21 -25.64 1.06
N PRO A 90 2.21 -25.88 2.38
CA PRO A 90 0.96 -26.02 3.13
C PRO A 90 0.07 -24.77 3.06
N TRP A 91 0.68 -23.59 3.15
CA TRP A 91 -0.02 -22.31 3.08
C TRP A 91 -0.57 -22.05 1.67
N ALA A 92 0.19 -22.38 0.63
CA ALA A 92 -0.25 -22.27 -0.75
C ALA A 92 -1.44 -23.22 -1.05
N ILE A 93 -1.41 -24.45 -0.54
CA ILE A 93 -2.54 -25.39 -0.63
C ILE A 93 -3.78 -24.81 0.06
N GLY A 94 -3.63 -24.28 1.28
CA GLY A 94 -4.74 -23.65 2.00
C GLY A 94 -5.35 -22.47 1.25
N ILE A 95 -4.52 -21.58 0.67
CA ILE A 95 -5.00 -20.48 -0.18
C ILE A 95 -5.69 -21.03 -1.44
N ALA A 96 -5.12 -22.05 -2.10
CA ALA A 96 -5.69 -22.62 -3.31
C ALA A 96 -7.08 -23.21 -3.09
N VAL A 97 -7.27 -23.96 -1.99
CA VAL A 97 -8.57 -24.51 -1.59
C VAL A 97 -9.56 -23.38 -1.30
N ALA A 98 -9.18 -22.40 -0.48
CA ALA A 98 -10.05 -21.28 -0.12
C ALA A 98 -10.35 -20.35 -1.32
N SER A 99 -9.50 -20.35 -2.35
CA SER A 99 -9.70 -19.56 -3.56
C SER A 99 -10.77 -20.12 -4.50
N GLY A 100 -11.27 -21.35 -4.30
CA GLY A 100 -12.29 -21.96 -5.15
C GLY A 100 -13.53 -21.07 -5.31
N ALA A 101 -14.15 -20.67 -4.20
CA ALA A 101 -15.32 -19.79 -4.22
C ALA A 101 -15.05 -18.43 -4.89
N TYR A 102 -13.83 -17.89 -4.78
CA TYR A 102 -13.47 -16.64 -5.45
C TYR A 102 -13.31 -16.81 -6.96
N ARG A 103 -12.85 -17.98 -7.41
CA ARG A 103 -12.78 -18.33 -8.83
C ARG A 103 -14.18 -18.47 -9.40
N ASP A 104 -15.09 -19.17 -8.71
CA ASP A 104 -16.48 -19.33 -9.16
C ASP A 104 -17.17 -17.97 -9.35
N VAL A 105 -17.00 -17.06 -8.38
CA VAL A 105 -17.49 -15.67 -8.49
C VAL A 105 -16.84 -14.96 -9.68
N ARG A 106 -15.53 -15.07 -9.85
CA ARG A 106 -14.82 -14.44 -10.96
C ARG A 106 -15.23 -15.00 -12.32
N GLU A 107 -15.47 -16.30 -12.44
CA GLU A 107 -15.93 -16.95 -13.67
C GLU A 107 -17.37 -16.52 -14.00
N THR A 108 -18.20 -16.37 -12.97
CA THR A 108 -19.59 -15.91 -13.12
C THR A 108 -19.69 -14.44 -13.52
N PHE A 109 -18.92 -13.57 -12.89
CA PHE A 109 -19.05 -12.10 -13.03
C PHE A 109 -17.96 -11.45 -13.90
N GLY A 110 -16.93 -12.20 -14.27
CA GLY A 110 -15.75 -11.70 -14.98
C GLY A 110 -14.75 -10.97 -14.08
N ALA A 111 -13.62 -10.59 -14.67
CA ALA A 111 -12.64 -9.70 -14.03
C ALA A 111 -13.18 -8.26 -13.95
N PHE A 112 -12.61 -7.44 -13.06
CA PHE A 112 -12.98 -6.03 -13.02
C PHE A 112 -12.50 -5.31 -14.27
N HIS A 113 -13.41 -4.53 -14.86
CA HIS A 113 -13.08 -3.69 -15.99
C HIS A 113 -12.03 -2.62 -15.59
N PRO A 114 -11.00 -2.38 -16.41
CA PRO A 114 -9.95 -1.41 -16.11
C PRO A 114 -10.42 0.00 -15.73
N SER A 115 -11.54 0.47 -16.27
CA SER A 115 -12.11 1.77 -15.90
C SER A 115 -12.47 1.86 -14.41
N LEU A 116 -12.92 0.76 -13.81
CA LEU A 116 -13.24 0.69 -12.39
C LEU A 116 -11.96 0.76 -11.54
N ILE A 117 -10.88 0.12 -12.00
CA ILE A 117 -9.56 0.21 -11.36
C ILE A 117 -9.05 1.65 -11.41
N LYS A 118 -9.17 2.29 -12.57
CA LYS A 118 -8.81 3.71 -12.76
C LYS A 118 -9.62 4.63 -11.85
N HIS A 119 -10.89 4.29 -11.60
CA HIS A 119 -11.72 4.99 -10.65
C HIS A 119 -11.14 4.88 -9.22
N PHE A 120 -10.74 3.69 -8.77
CA PHE A 120 -10.18 3.49 -7.42
C PHE A 120 -8.64 3.49 -7.36
N GLN A 121 -7.99 4.36 -8.12
CA GLN A 121 -6.54 4.56 -8.05
C GLN A 121 -6.16 5.75 -7.17
N ALA A 122 -4.95 5.74 -6.64
CA ALA A 122 -4.38 6.90 -5.96
C ALA A 122 -3.97 7.96 -6.97
N THR A 123 -3.92 9.20 -6.50
CA THR A 123 -3.28 10.32 -7.19
C THR A 123 -2.15 10.87 -6.32
N PHE A 124 -1.32 11.79 -6.83
CA PHE A 124 -0.38 12.50 -5.97
C PHE A 124 -1.11 13.24 -4.82
N GLY A 125 -2.28 13.82 -5.10
CA GLY A 125 -3.13 14.44 -4.08
C GLY A 125 -3.56 13.47 -2.98
N SER A 126 -3.76 12.19 -3.29
CA SER A 126 -4.11 11.16 -2.30
C SER A 126 -3.08 11.05 -1.17
N TYR A 127 -1.79 11.29 -1.46
CA TYR A 127 -0.70 11.27 -0.47
C TYR A 127 -0.60 12.56 0.36
N LEU A 128 -1.37 13.59 0.01
CA LEU A 128 -1.52 14.82 0.79
C LEU A 128 -2.88 14.88 1.50
N ALA A 129 -3.85 14.09 1.03
CA ALA A 129 -5.19 14.07 1.55
C ALA A 129 -5.30 13.24 2.83
N ALA A 130 -5.68 13.89 3.92
CA ALA A 130 -6.17 13.24 5.13
C ALA A 130 -7.65 12.88 5.00
N SER A 131 -8.12 11.96 5.84
CA SER A 131 -9.56 11.72 6.00
C SER A 131 -10.27 12.98 6.49
N GLU A 132 -11.52 13.23 6.09
CA GLU A 132 -12.34 14.35 6.57
C GLU A 132 -12.45 14.41 8.11
N LYS A 133 -12.23 13.28 8.80
CA LYS A 133 -12.25 13.18 10.26
C LYS A 133 -10.96 13.58 10.95
N HIS A 134 -9.92 13.82 10.18
CA HIS A 134 -8.62 14.21 10.70
C HIS A 134 -8.68 15.62 11.26
N PHE A 135 -8.21 15.81 12.49
CA PHE A 135 -8.39 17.07 13.21
C PHE A 135 -7.72 18.26 12.52
N LEU A 136 -6.44 18.13 12.14
CA LEU A 136 -5.69 19.21 11.50
C LEU A 136 -5.94 19.32 9.98
N TRP A 137 -6.02 18.19 9.29
CA TRP A 137 -5.94 18.11 7.84
C TRP A 137 -7.24 17.69 7.15
N GLY A 138 -8.34 17.51 7.90
CA GLY A 138 -9.61 17.02 7.34
C GLY A 138 -10.17 17.90 6.21
N TRP A 139 -9.85 19.19 6.21
CA TRP A 139 -10.25 20.13 5.16
C TRP A 139 -9.57 19.89 3.80
N LEU A 140 -8.49 19.11 3.75
CA LEU A 140 -7.80 18.74 2.50
C LEU A 140 -8.51 17.60 1.75
N ALA A 141 -9.33 16.79 2.43
CA ALA A 141 -9.97 15.61 1.85
C ALA A 141 -10.72 15.89 0.54
N PRO A 142 -11.68 16.83 0.49
CA PRO A 142 -12.52 17.04 -0.70
C PRO A 142 -11.74 17.52 -1.93
N LYS A 143 -10.57 18.13 -1.71
CA LYS A 143 -9.74 18.72 -2.78
C LYS A 143 -8.83 17.69 -3.45
N TYR A 144 -8.27 16.78 -2.65
CA TYR A 144 -7.12 15.99 -3.09
C TYR A 144 -7.36 14.47 -3.07
N ALA A 145 -8.31 13.98 -2.27
CA ALA A 145 -8.65 12.56 -2.28
C ALA A 145 -9.74 12.27 -3.32
N ARG A 146 -9.56 11.17 -4.05
CA ARG A 146 -10.59 10.56 -4.88
C ARG A 146 -10.96 9.21 -4.28
N ASN A 147 -12.25 8.89 -4.23
CA ASN A 147 -12.75 7.55 -3.96
C ASN A 147 -12.17 6.86 -2.70
N GLY A 148 -11.99 7.64 -1.63
CA GLY A 148 -11.50 7.13 -0.34
C GLY A 148 -9.98 6.92 -0.24
N ALA A 149 -9.20 7.33 -1.24
CA ALA A 149 -7.74 7.26 -1.25
C ALA A 149 -7.10 8.33 -0.33
N TYR A 150 -7.30 8.19 0.98
CA TYR A 150 -6.68 9.02 2.02
C TYR A 150 -5.36 8.37 2.47
N LEU A 151 -4.28 8.76 1.81
CA LEU A 151 -2.95 8.15 1.91
C LEU A 151 -1.89 9.11 2.47
N THR A 152 -2.26 10.24 3.08
CA THR A 152 -1.25 11.02 3.81
C THR A 152 -0.70 10.23 5.00
N PRO A 153 0.63 10.18 5.19
CA PRO A 153 1.24 9.70 6.43
C PRO A 153 1.51 10.86 7.42
N GLY A 154 1.06 12.08 7.11
CA GLY A 154 1.34 13.29 7.88
C GLY A 154 2.60 14.03 7.41
N VAL A 155 2.57 15.36 7.50
CA VAL A 155 3.66 16.28 7.19
C VAL A 155 4.90 15.97 8.03
N THR A 156 4.73 15.65 9.31
CA THR A 156 5.86 15.33 10.20
C THR A 156 6.61 14.10 9.70
N VAL A 157 5.89 13.03 9.35
CA VAL A 157 6.47 11.79 8.84
C VAL A 157 7.08 12.02 7.45
N LEU A 158 6.41 12.74 6.57
CA LEU A 158 6.94 13.10 5.25
C LEU A 158 8.24 13.89 5.34
N ALA A 159 8.32 14.90 6.22
CA ALA A 159 9.51 15.70 6.40
C ALA A 159 10.69 14.86 6.91
N LEU A 160 10.46 14.01 7.92
CA LEU A 160 11.48 13.11 8.46
C LEU A 160 11.95 12.06 7.44
N ALA A 161 11.02 11.53 6.62
CA ALA A 161 11.35 10.61 5.53
C ALA A 161 12.14 11.31 4.42
N ALA A 162 11.78 12.54 4.06
CA ALA A 162 12.52 13.35 3.09
C ALA A 162 13.95 13.63 3.56
N ILE A 163 14.16 13.92 4.85
CA ILE A 163 15.50 14.02 5.44
C ILE A 163 16.26 12.68 5.29
N ALA A 164 15.59 11.54 5.52
CA ALA A 164 16.21 10.21 5.33
C ALA A 164 16.74 10.08 3.90
N VAL A 165 15.88 10.34 2.91
CA VAL A 165 16.21 10.27 1.48
C VAL A 165 17.32 11.27 1.13
N GLY A 166 17.23 12.52 1.57
CA GLY A 166 18.29 13.52 1.37
C GLY A 166 19.62 13.05 1.93
N THR A 167 19.65 12.48 3.14
CA THR A 167 20.90 11.93 3.68
C THR A 167 21.42 10.73 2.90
N LEU A 168 20.55 9.91 2.30
CA LEU A 168 20.96 8.81 1.41
C LEU A 168 21.59 9.33 0.13
N LEU A 169 20.98 10.34 -0.49
CA LEU A 169 21.43 10.90 -1.76
C LEU A 169 22.71 11.72 -1.63
N PHE A 170 22.85 12.51 -0.55
CA PHE A 170 23.94 13.49 -0.44
C PHE A 170 25.12 13.03 0.44
N ARG A 171 24.90 12.15 1.43
CA ARG A 171 25.95 11.76 2.40
C ARG A 171 26.80 10.56 1.94
N THR A 172 26.56 10.04 0.74
CA THR A 172 27.39 9.02 0.06
C THR A 172 28.79 9.55 -0.33
N ARG A 173 29.04 10.86 -0.26
CA ARG A 173 30.27 11.51 -0.74
C ARG A 173 31.58 11.27 0.04
N ARG A 174 31.59 10.63 1.22
CA ARG A 174 32.76 10.67 2.13
C ARG A 174 33.57 9.38 2.31
N SER A 175 33.29 8.29 1.60
CA SER A 175 34.13 7.08 1.67
C SER A 175 35.29 7.16 0.68
N SER A 176 36.53 7.09 1.18
CA SER A 176 37.79 7.18 0.41
C SER A 176 38.18 5.88 -0.29
N ALA A 177 37.48 4.76 -0.07
CA ALA A 177 38.02 3.45 -0.39
C ALA A 177 37.94 3.02 -1.87
N PHE A 178 37.11 3.65 -2.72
CA PHE A 178 36.94 3.20 -4.12
C PHE A 178 36.64 4.36 -5.09
N PRO A 179 37.65 5.03 -5.68
CA PRO A 179 37.46 6.18 -6.57
C PRO A 179 36.75 5.85 -7.89
N ALA A 180 37.11 4.73 -8.54
CA ALA A 180 36.70 4.44 -9.93
C ALA A 180 35.20 4.08 -10.10
N LEU A 181 34.64 3.24 -9.22
CA LEU A 181 33.19 2.94 -9.24
C LEU A 181 32.37 4.13 -8.71
N ARG A 182 32.97 4.94 -7.82
CA ARG A 182 32.36 6.13 -7.23
C ARG A 182 32.19 7.25 -8.26
N GLU A 183 33.15 7.47 -9.15
CA GLU A 183 32.99 8.42 -10.26
C GLU A 183 31.84 8.03 -11.18
N ARG A 184 31.70 6.73 -11.49
CA ARG A 184 30.68 6.26 -12.44
C ARG A 184 29.26 6.22 -11.87
N PHE A 185 29.08 5.80 -10.61
CA PHE A 185 27.74 5.58 -10.04
C PHE A 185 27.35 6.55 -8.92
N GLY A 186 28.30 7.21 -8.26
CA GLY A 186 28.06 8.03 -7.08
C GLY A 186 27.23 9.29 -7.37
N LEU A 187 27.33 9.83 -8.60
CA LEU A 187 26.49 10.92 -9.08
C LEU A 187 25.27 10.41 -9.84
N LEU A 188 25.38 9.28 -10.56
CA LEU A 188 24.30 8.76 -11.39
C LEU A 188 23.01 8.51 -10.59
N VAL A 189 23.09 7.86 -9.43
CA VAL A 189 21.90 7.51 -8.64
C VAL A 189 21.20 8.75 -8.05
N PRO A 190 21.90 9.67 -7.35
CA PRO A 190 21.29 10.93 -6.90
C PRO A 190 20.80 11.81 -8.05
N THR A 191 21.51 11.84 -9.18
CA THR A 191 21.10 12.62 -10.34
C THR A 191 19.86 12.03 -11.00
N LEU A 192 19.80 10.72 -11.25
CA LEU A 192 18.61 10.07 -11.82
C LEU A 192 17.42 10.17 -10.88
N GLY A 193 17.61 9.93 -9.57
CA GLY A 193 16.55 10.06 -8.58
C GLY A 193 16.07 11.50 -8.42
N GLY A 194 17.00 12.46 -8.35
CA GLY A 194 16.72 13.88 -8.26
C GLY A 194 16.03 14.42 -9.52
N LEU A 195 16.51 14.07 -10.70
CA LEU A 195 15.88 14.43 -11.98
C LEU A 195 14.49 13.81 -12.11
N SER A 196 14.32 12.53 -11.74
CA SER A 196 13.00 11.89 -11.75
C SER A 196 12.03 12.58 -10.80
N LEU A 197 12.48 12.93 -9.59
CA LEU A 197 11.65 13.63 -8.61
C LEU A 197 11.31 15.06 -9.05
N LEU A 198 12.30 15.82 -9.53
CA LEU A 198 12.10 17.16 -10.06
C LEU A 198 11.19 17.14 -11.29
N TRP A 199 11.34 16.13 -12.15
CA TRP A 199 10.48 15.96 -13.31
C TRP A 199 9.05 15.65 -12.90
N LEU A 200 8.84 14.74 -11.94
CA LEU A 200 7.51 14.44 -11.41
C LEU A 200 6.87 15.65 -10.73
N LEU A 201 7.61 16.35 -9.87
CA LEU A 201 7.12 17.53 -9.16
C LEU A 201 6.84 18.68 -10.13
N GLY A 202 7.80 19.01 -10.99
CA GLY A 202 7.69 20.07 -11.99
C GLY A 202 6.54 19.82 -12.95
N PHE A 203 6.41 18.60 -13.46
CA PHE A 203 5.28 18.23 -14.32
C PHE A 203 3.94 18.32 -13.58
N THR A 204 3.86 17.82 -12.36
CA THR A 204 2.62 17.84 -11.58
C THR A 204 2.18 19.28 -11.27
N ILE A 205 3.11 20.16 -10.88
CA ILE A 205 2.83 21.56 -10.55
C ILE A 205 2.50 22.38 -11.80
N LEU A 206 3.27 22.23 -12.89
CA LEU A 206 3.18 23.10 -14.06
C LEU A 206 2.09 22.66 -15.04
N VAL A 207 1.83 21.35 -15.14
CA VAL A 207 1.06 20.76 -16.25
C VAL A 207 -0.08 19.87 -15.75
N GLY A 208 0.01 19.35 -14.53
CA GLY A 208 -0.89 18.32 -14.00
C GLY A 208 -2.38 18.68 -13.99
N ASP A 209 -2.71 19.96 -13.81
CA ASP A 209 -4.11 20.44 -13.81
C ASP A 209 -4.61 20.82 -15.21
N ARG A 210 -3.71 21.02 -16.17
CA ARG A 210 -4.04 21.43 -17.54
C ARG A 210 -4.33 20.27 -18.49
N LEU A 211 -3.75 19.09 -18.22
CA LEU A 211 -3.94 17.89 -19.03
C LEU A 211 -5.09 17.03 -18.50
N HIS A 212 -5.96 16.57 -19.39
CA HIS A 212 -7.03 15.63 -19.04
C HIS A 212 -6.43 14.31 -18.54
N SER A 213 -7.13 13.61 -17.65
CA SER A 213 -6.65 12.35 -17.05
C SER A 213 -6.51 11.18 -18.04
N ASP A 214 -6.98 11.37 -19.26
CA ASP A 214 -6.89 10.39 -20.35
C ASP A 214 -5.77 10.70 -21.35
N ASP A 215 -5.01 11.78 -21.14
CA ASP A 215 -3.90 12.14 -22.03
C ASP A 215 -2.77 11.10 -21.91
N ALA A 216 -2.57 10.33 -22.98
CA ALA A 216 -1.49 9.34 -23.08
C ALA A 216 -0.12 9.94 -22.75
N PHE A 217 0.10 11.21 -23.10
CA PHE A 217 1.32 11.96 -22.78
C PHE A 217 1.50 12.11 -21.27
N ARG A 218 0.47 12.58 -20.53
CA ARG A 218 0.50 12.71 -19.08
C ARG A 218 0.84 11.38 -18.42
N SER A 219 0.25 10.32 -18.93
CA SER A 219 0.44 8.97 -18.42
C SER A 219 1.85 8.41 -18.65
N MET A 220 2.42 8.67 -19.82
CA MET A 220 3.80 8.33 -20.14
C MET A 220 4.77 9.10 -19.25
N VAL A 221 4.56 10.41 -19.07
CA VAL A 221 5.40 11.25 -18.21
C VAL A 221 5.44 10.74 -16.77
N ILE A 222 4.28 10.51 -16.15
CA ILE A 222 4.23 10.01 -14.77
C ILE A 222 4.90 8.63 -14.67
N SER A 223 4.60 7.72 -15.60
CA SER A 223 5.09 6.35 -15.54
C SER A 223 6.60 6.26 -15.72
N VAL A 224 7.16 6.98 -16.70
CA VAL A 224 8.61 7.03 -16.91
C VAL A 224 9.30 7.63 -15.69
N GLY A 225 8.69 8.60 -15.00
CA GLY A 225 9.30 9.24 -13.84
C GLY A 225 9.35 8.30 -12.65
N MET A 226 8.28 7.54 -12.43
CA MET A 226 8.22 6.52 -11.39
C MET A 226 9.12 5.32 -11.70
N TRP A 227 9.21 4.88 -12.96
CA TRP A 227 10.19 3.86 -13.37
C TRP A 227 11.63 4.33 -13.19
N GLY A 228 11.93 5.59 -13.55
CA GLY A 228 13.24 6.20 -13.32
C GLY A 228 13.61 6.23 -11.84
N LEU A 229 12.67 6.62 -10.98
CA LEU A 229 12.87 6.62 -9.53
C LEU A 229 13.10 5.22 -8.96
N LEU A 230 12.30 4.24 -9.40
CA LEU A 230 12.42 2.84 -8.98
C LEU A 230 13.75 2.23 -9.45
N GLY A 231 14.15 2.50 -10.71
CA GLY A 231 15.42 2.08 -11.28
C GLY A 231 16.62 2.71 -10.56
N ALA A 232 16.55 4.01 -10.23
CA ALA A 232 17.59 4.68 -9.46
C ALA A 232 17.74 4.08 -8.05
N ALA A 233 16.62 3.77 -7.37
CA ALA A 233 16.64 3.10 -6.07
C ALA A 233 17.28 1.70 -6.16
N ALA A 234 16.91 0.91 -7.18
CA ALA A 234 17.50 -0.41 -7.44
C ALA A 234 19.01 -0.34 -7.72
N LEU A 235 19.44 0.54 -8.63
CA LEU A 235 20.85 0.77 -8.93
C LEU A 235 21.63 1.25 -7.70
N GLY A 236 21.03 2.08 -6.86
CA GLY A 236 21.60 2.51 -5.58
C GLY A 236 21.87 1.35 -4.64
N MET A 237 20.92 0.41 -4.52
CA MET A 237 21.12 -0.82 -3.74
C MET A 237 22.18 -1.73 -4.34
N ILE A 238 22.17 -1.94 -5.65
CA ILE A 238 23.16 -2.77 -6.35
C ILE A 238 24.56 -2.21 -6.14
N GLY A 239 24.77 -0.92 -6.44
CA GLY A 239 26.06 -0.25 -6.24
C GLY A 239 26.53 -0.32 -4.78
N ARG A 240 25.60 -0.18 -3.83
CA ARG A 240 25.90 -0.33 -2.41
C ARG A 240 26.31 -1.75 -2.02
N GLY A 241 25.65 -2.77 -2.57
CA GLY A 241 26.00 -4.18 -2.34
C GLY A 241 27.36 -4.57 -2.90
N TYR A 242 27.82 -3.92 -3.98
CA TYR A 242 29.18 -4.10 -4.48
C TYR A 242 30.25 -3.52 -3.53
N VAL A 243 29.95 -2.39 -2.88
CA VAL A 243 30.91 -1.70 -1.99
C VAL A 243 30.89 -2.28 -0.57
N ASN A 244 29.71 -2.62 -0.06
CA ASN A 244 29.53 -3.06 1.32
C ASN A 244 29.29 -4.57 1.37
N ARG A 245 30.32 -5.35 1.71
CA ARG A 245 30.23 -6.81 1.92
C ARG A 245 29.83 -7.20 3.35
N SER A 246 29.27 -6.27 4.13
CA SER A 246 28.82 -6.56 5.50
C SER A 246 27.83 -7.73 5.54
N ILE A 247 27.96 -8.55 6.58
CA ILE A 247 27.07 -9.68 6.87
C ILE A 247 25.81 -9.20 7.62
N THR A 248 25.74 -7.95 8.08
CA THR A 248 24.57 -7.37 8.76
C THR A 248 24.00 -6.16 8.02
N LEU A 249 22.66 -6.05 7.98
CA LEU A 249 21.96 -4.97 7.29
C LEU A 249 22.22 -3.66 8.04
N GLY A 250 23.06 -2.80 7.46
CA GLY A 250 23.32 -1.50 8.02
C GLY A 250 22.09 -0.60 7.93
N ARG A 251 22.04 0.44 8.76
CA ARG A 251 20.92 1.37 8.76
C ARG A 251 20.67 2.07 7.41
N ARG A 252 21.74 2.32 6.66
CA ARG A 252 21.65 2.88 5.31
C ARG A 252 21.07 1.87 4.33
N ASP A 253 21.43 0.59 4.45
CA ASP A 253 20.86 -0.49 3.64
C ASP A 253 19.35 -0.59 3.89
N ALA A 254 18.93 -0.58 5.16
CA ALA A 254 17.51 -0.54 5.53
C ALA A 254 16.76 0.65 4.92
N ALA A 255 17.39 1.83 4.87
CA ALA A 255 16.78 3.01 4.27
C ALA A 255 16.67 2.91 2.74
N PHE A 256 17.63 2.27 2.05
CA PHE A 256 17.50 1.97 0.62
C PHE A 256 16.38 0.97 0.34
N VAL A 257 16.28 -0.12 1.11
CA VAL A 257 15.19 -1.09 1.02
C VAL A 257 13.86 -0.38 1.22
N ALA A 258 13.75 0.44 2.28
CA ALA A 258 12.51 1.14 2.58
C ALA A 258 12.12 2.14 1.50
N PHE A 259 13.08 2.89 0.95
CA PHE A 259 12.83 3.81 -0.16
C PHE A 259 12.38 3.10 -1.44
N PHE A 260 13.03 1.98 -1.79
CA PHE A 260 12.66 1.18 -2.95
C PHE A 260 11.25 0.59 -2.81
N VAL A 261 10.95 -0.03 -1.67
CA VAL A 261 9.63 -0.61 -1.40
C VAL A 261 8.55 0.48 -1.37
N ALA A 262 8.80 1.60 -0.70
CA ALA A 262 7.88 2.73 -0.69
C ALA A 262 7.58 3.24 -2.10
N THR A 263 8.61 3.40 -2.94
CA THR A 263 8.48 3.85 -4.33
C THR A 263 7.68 2.86 -5.17
N PHE A 264 7.97 1.56 -5.06
CA PHE A 264 7.24 0.51 -5.78
C PHE A 264 5.76 0.55 -5.44
N PHE A 265 5.41 0.55 -4.15
CA PHE A 265 4.03 0.52 -3.70
C PHE A 265 3.30 1.84 -3.99
N ALA A 266 4.00 2.98 -3.95
CA ALA A 266 3.45 4.25 -4.38
C ALA A 266 3.12 4.22 -5.88
N PHE A 267 4.02 3.71 -6.72
CA PHE A 267 3.79 3.58 -8.15
C PHE A 267 2.63 2.63 -8.47
N ALA A 268 2.61 1.45 -7.84
CA ALA A 268 1.50 0.50 -7.99
C ALA A 268 0.16 1.10 -7.54
N SER A 269 0.16 1.98 -6.53
CA SER A 269 -1.07 2.63 -6.06
C SER A 269 -1.71 3.57 -7.07
N PHE A 270 -0.95 4.08 -8.04
CA PHE A 270 -1.46 4.93 -9.12
C PHE A 270 -2.24 4.15 -10.18
N GLY A 271 -2.34 2.82 -10.06
CA GLY A 271 -3.24 2.02 -10.88
C GLY A 271 -2.88 2.03 -12.36
N ILE A 272 -3.90 2.08 -13.20
CA ILE A 272 -3.79 2.03 -14.66
C ILE A 272 -3.64 3.47 -15.16
N ILE A 273 -2.39 3.86 -15.42
CA ILE A 273 -2.06 5.22 -15.88
C ILE A 273 -2.16 5.27 -17.41
N GLY A 274 -3.22 5.89 -17.93
CA GLY A 274 -3.44 6.09 -19.38
C GLY A 274 -4.78 5.57 -19.87
N GLY A 275 -4.83 5.30 -21.18
CA GLY A 275 -5.93 4.55 -21.78
C GLY A 275 -5.94 3.11 -21.26
N TYR A 276 -7.13 2.52 -21.25
CA TYR A 276 -7.35 1.10 -20.94
C TYR A 276 -7.88 0.31 -22.15
N ARG A 277 -7.95 0.95 -23.32
CA ARG A 277 -8.25 0.24 -24.57
C ARG A 277 -7.12 -0.74 -24.87
N THR A 278 -7.44 -1.89 -25.42
CA THR A 278 -6.51 -3.00 -25.69
C THR A 278 -5.27 -2.57 -26.47
N ASP A 279 -5.41 -1.55 -27.32
CA ASP A 279 -4.37 -1.04 -28.22
C ASP A 279 -3.53 0.10 -27.58
N SER A 280 -3.96 0.61 -26.42
CA SER A 280 -3.26 1.68 -25.73
C SER A 280 -2.07 1.15 -24.93
N HIS A 281 -0.90 1.73 -25.16
CA HIS A 281 0.29 1.42 -24.39
C HIS A 281 0.12 1.95 -22.96
N ASN A 282 0.16 1.06 -21.97
CA ASN A 282 0.02 1.42 -20.57
C ASN A 282 1.32 1.11 -19.81
N PRO A 283 2.19 2.12 -19.60
CA PRO A 283 3.49 1.91 -18.96
C PRO A 283 3.41 1.84 -17.43
N SER A 284 2.22 1.77 -16.83
CA SER A 284 2.11 1.73 -15.37
C SER A 284 2.57 0.39 -14.78
N LEU A 285 3.18 0.45 -13.60
CA LEU A 285 3.61 -0.74 -12.87
C LEU A 285 2.41 -1.66 -12.55
N TYR A 286 1.27 -1.08 -12.14
CA TYR A 286 0.10 -1.90 -11.81
C TYR A 286 -0.48 -2.60 -13.04
N TRP A 287 -0.43 -2.00 -14.23
CA TRP A 287 -0.86 -2.70 -15.46
C TRP A 287 -0.03 -3.95 -15.74
N LEU A 288 1.28 -3.91 -15.48
CA LEU A 288 2.13 -5.09 -15.57
C LEU A 288 1.66 -6.17 -14.58
N LEU A 289 1.39 -5.80 -13.32
CA LEU A 289 0.86 -6.73 -12.32
C LEU A 289 -0.50 -7.30 -12.73
N TYR A 290 -1.41 -6.45 -13.21
CA TYR A 290 -2.76 -6.79 -13.70
C TYR A 290 -2.71 -7.85 -14.82
N ARG A 291 -1.76 -7.73 -15.75
CA ARG A 291 -1.62 -8.67 -16.89
C ARG A 291 -0.85 -9.93 -16.58
N THR A 292 0.13 -9.87 -15.69
CA THR A 292 1.11 -10.96 -15.51
C THR A 292 0.86 -11.81 -14.28
N LEU A 293 0.31 -11.24 -13.21
CA LEU A 293 0.13 -11.94 -11.94
C LEU A 293 -1.34 -12.31 -11.73
N PRO A 294 -1.66 -13.59 -11.48
CA PRO A 294 -3.03 -14.02 -11.27
C PRO A 294 -3.64 -13.33 -10.05
N GLY A 295 -4.92 -12.95 -10.18
CA GLY A 295 -5.71 -12.32 -9.11
C GLY A 295 -5.60 -10.79 -9.04
N PHE A 296 -4.59 -10.16 -9.65
CA PHE A 296 -4.48 -8.69 -9.64
C PHE A 296 -5.61 -8.03 -10.44
N ASP A 297 -6.09 -8.68 -11.50
CA ASP A 297 -7.27 -8.28 -12.26
C ASP A 297 -8.61 -8.38 -11.51
N SER A 298 -8.59 -8.96 -10.32
CA SER A 298 -9.73 -9.03 -9.39
C SER A 298 -9.65 -7.93 -8.32
N MET A 299 -8.65 -7.05 -8.35
CA MET A 299 -8.50 -5.95 -7.40
C MET A 299 -8.95 -4.61 -8.01
N ARG A 300 -10.10 -4.09 -7.56
CA ARG A 300 -10.54 -2.76 -7.98
C ARG A 300 -9.81 -1.62 -7.27
N ALA A 301 -9.56 -1.75 -5.97
CA ALA A 301 -9.12 -0.65 -5.10
C ALA A 301 -7.61 -0.59 -4.98
N VAL A 302 -6.94 -0.15 -6.04
CA VAL A 302 -5.48 -0.16 -6.16
C VAL A 302 -4.79 0.94 -5.34
N TYR A 303 -5.51 1.98 -4.91
CA TYR A 303 -4.95 2.94 -3.94
C TYR A 303 -4.46 2.26 -2.64
N ARG A 304 -4.93 1.03 -2.34
CA ARG A 304 -4.54 0.25 -1.15
C ARG A 304 -3.07 -0.15 -1.12
N PHE A 305 -2.37 -0.19 -2.26
CA PHE A 305 -0.92 -0.33 -2.27
C PHE A 305 -0.24 0.80 -1.47
N GLY A 306 -0.86 1.98 -1.41
CA GLY A 306 -0.37 3.12 -0.64
C GLY A 306 -0.25 2.89 0.87
N ILE A 307 -0.94 1.89 1.44
CA ILE A 307 -0.77 1.50 2.85
C ILE A 307 0.68 1.05 3.10
N VAL A 308 1.20 0.22 2.20
CA VAL A 308 2.59 -0.28 2.29
C VAL A 308 3.57 0.85 2.00
N ALA A 309 3.25 1.71 1.02
CA ALA A 309 4.07 2.90 0.77
C ALA A 309 4.21 3.75 2.05
N ASN A 310 3.11 4.02 2.74
CA ASN A 310 3.10 4.79 3.99
C ASN A 310 3.83 4.08 5.13
N LEU A 311 3.69 2.75 5.26
CA LEU A 311 4.46 1.98 6.24
C LEU A 311 5.96 2.18 6.04
N PHE A 312 6.45 2.10 4.81
CA PHE A 312 7.88 2.25 4.53
C PHE A 312 8.36 3.71 4.56
N ILE A 313 7.49 4.68 4.27
CA ILE A 313 7.74 6.10 4.55
C ILE A 313 7.89 6.33 6.06
N ALA A 314 7.03 5.72 6.89
CA ALA A 314 7.13 5.78 8.34
C ALA A 314 8.42 5.13 8.87
N ILE A 315 8.85 4.00 8.26
CA ILE A 315 10.15 3.38 8.56
C ILE A 315 11.29 4.36 8.22
N LEU A 316 11.28 5.02 7.06
CA LEU A 316 12.28 6.04 6.72
C LEU A 316 12.34 7.17 7.75
N ALA A 317 11.18 7.68 8.18
CA ALA A 317 11.09 8.68 9.23
C ALA A 317 11.68 8.19 10.56
N ALA A 318 11.33 6.97 10.99
CA ALA A 318 11.86 6.35 12.21
C ALA A 318 13.38 6.17 12.16
N LEU A 319 13.93 5.81 10.99
CA LEU A 319 15.38 5.76 10.77
C LEU A 319 15.99 7.14 11.00
N THR A 320 15.46 8.22 10.40
CA THR A 320 15.94 9.59 10.64
C THR A 320 15.98 9.95 12.12
N VAL A 321 14.88 9.74 12.84
CA VAL A 321 14.77 10.03 14.27
C VAL A 321 15.83 9.24 15.06
N THR A 322 15.98 7.94 14.76
CA THR A 322 17.00 7.09 15.37
C THR A 322 18.42 7.66 15.17
N ALA A 323 18.73 8.36 14.06
CA ALA A 323 20.07 8.98 13.86
C ALA A 323 20.27 10.20 14.69
N ALA A 324 19.24 11.04 14.75
CA ALA A 324 19.30 12.27 15.50
C ALA A 324 19.49 11.92 16.98
N VAL A 325 18.65 11.02 17.49
CA VAL A 325 18.67 10.58 18.89
C VAL A 325 19.96 9.87 19.27
N SER A 326 20.52 9.01 18.40
CA SER A 326 21.78 8.31 18.71
C SER A 326 22.99 9.24 18.87
N ARG A 327 22.92 10.49 18.39
CA ARG A 327 23.99 11.49 18.52
C ARG A 327 23.89 12.32 19.80
N ILE A 328 22.74 12.30 20.47
CA ILE A 328 22.54 13.06 21.70
C ILE A 328 23.23 12.31 22.84
N GLY A 329 24.09 12.96 23.62
CA GLY A 329 24.79 12.30 24.75
C GLY A 329 23.88 12.01 25.95
N SER A 330 22.96 12.93 26.25
CA SER A 330 22.06 12.85 27.42
C SER A 330 20.85 11.95 27.19
N GLN A 331 20.62 10.98 28.08
CA GLN A 331 19.44 10.10 28.04
C GLN A 331 18.12 10.87 28.20
N THR A 332 18.08 11.87 29.08
CA THR A 332 16.89 12.72 29.28
C THR A 332 16.52 13.48 28.02
N LEU A 333 17.52 14.05 27.33
CA LEU A 333 17.28 14.78 26.09
C LEU A 333 16.86 13.83 24.95
N ARG A 334 17.42 12.61 24.89
CA ARG A 334 16.96 11.56 23.95
C ARG A 334 15.48 11.24 24.16
N ALA A 335 15.08 11.00 25.42
CA ALA A 335 13.69 10.70 25.77
C ALA A 335 12.76 11.88 25.44
N ALA A 336 13.17 13.10 25.75
CA ALA A 336 12.41 14.31 25.43
C ALA A 336 12.19 14.50 23.91
N VAL A 337 13.23 14.30 23.09
CA VAL A 337 13.11 14.38 21.63
C VAL A 337 12.20 13.29 21.08
N LEU A 338 12.32 12.05 21.57
CA LEU A 338 11.44 10.95 21.17
C LEU A 338 9.99 11.25 21.55
N ALA A 339 9.74 11.70 22.78
CA ALA A 339 8.41 12.08 23.25
C ALA A 339 7.81 13.21 22.40
N LEU A 340 8.60 14.23 22.06
CA LEU A 340 8.15 15.34 21.22
C LEU A 340 7.78 14.88 19.80
N VAL A 341 8.60 14.00 19.19
CA VAL A 341 8.29 13.45 17.87
C VAL A 341 7.02 12.59 17.91
N LEU A 342 6.87 11.73 18.91
CA LEU A 342 5.68 10.90 19.08
C LEU A 342 4.44 11.76 19.34
N LEU A 343 4.57 12.82 20.13
CA LEU A 343 3.50 13.79 20.36
C LEU A 343 3.10 14.50 19.08
N ALA A 344 4.06 14.98 18.29
CA ALA A 344 3.80 15.64 17.01
C ALA A 344 3.05 14.70 16.05
N VAL A 345 3.51 13.45 15.89
CA VAL A 345 2.83 12.44 15.07
C VAL A 345 1.44 12.11 15.62
N SER A 346 1.27 12.01 16.93
CA SER A 346 -0.02 11.69 17.55
C SER A 346 -1.04 12.82 17.44
N VAL A 347 -0.59 14.08 17.57
CA VAL A 347 -1.42 15.27 17.38
C VAL A 347 -1.82 15.41 15.92
N GLU A 348 -0.87 15.14 15.02
CA GLU A 348 -1.13 15.09 13.59
C GLU A 348 -2.17 14.01 13.28
N GLU A 349 -1.89 12.74 13.53
CA GLU A 349 -2.80 11.62 13.23
C GLU A 349 -4.05 11.55 14.13
N LYS A 350 -4.35 12.59 14.92
CA LYS A 350 -5.55 12.65 15.74
C LYS A 350 -6.79 12.67 14.86
N LEU A 351 -7.63 11.67 15.07
CA LEU A 351 -8.88 11.47 14.35
C LEU A 351 -10.06 11.71 15.26
N SER A 352 -11.10 12.35 14.74
CA SER A 352 -12.39 12.44 15.41
C SER A 352 -13.00 11.03 15.47
N PRO A 353 -13.58 10.61 16.62
CA PRO A 353 -14.27 9.33 16.74
C PRO A 353 -15.29 9.15 15.62
N TYR A 354 -15.45 7.90 15.20
CA TYR A 354 -16.40 7.54 14.15
C TYR A 354 -17.52 6.69 14.74
N ALA A 355 -18.75 7.16 14.63
CA ALA A 355 -19.94 6.37 14.93
C ALA A 355 -20.13 5.32 13.82
N PRO A 356 -20.07 4.01 14.12
CA PRO A 356 -20.13 2.95 13.11
C PRO A 356 -21.50 2.87 12.41
N SER A 357 -22.55 3.41 13.01
CA SER A 357 -23.88 3.53 12.41
C SER A 357 -24.19 4.98 12.01
N ILE A 358 -25.23 5.15 11.20
CA ILE A 358 -25.95 6.43 11.18
C ILE A 358 -26.40 6.68 12.63
N ASP A 359 -26.19 7.89 13.14
CA ASP A 359 -26.63 8.27 14.48
C ASP A 359 -28.16 8.19 14.49
N GLY A 360 -28.70 7.07 14.99
CA GLY A 360 -30.12 6.78 14.95
C GLY A 360 -30.45 5.36 15.42
N PRO A 361 -31.69 5.15 15.91
CA PRO A 361 -32.14 3.81 16.28
C PRO A 361 -32.14 2.87 15.08
N ARG A 362 -31.91 1.59 15.34
CA ARG A 362 -32.10 0.51 14.35
C ARG A 362 -33.54 0.59 13.81
N PRO A 363 -33.76 0.59 12.49
CA PRO A 363 -35.11 0.64 11.94
C PRO A 363 -35.94 -0.60 12.32
N GLU A 364 -37.22 -0.41 12.63
CA GLU A 364 -38.14 -1.46 13.09
C GLU A 364 -38.24 -2.66 12.14
N VAL A 365 -38.01 -2.46 10.83
CA VAL A 365 -37.99 -3.54 9.83
C VAL A 365 -36.96 -4.62 10.16
N TYR A 366 -35.84 -4.26 10.79
CA TYR A 366 -34.83 -5.23 11.21
C TYR A 366 -35.23 -5.97 12.49
N ASP A 367 -35.99 -5.34 13.39
CA ASP A 367 -36.57 -6.03 14.54
C ASP A 367 -37.68 -6.98 14.11
N ALA A 368 -38.45 -6.62 13.07
CA ALA A 368 -39.40 -7.53 12.43
C ALA A 368 -38.69 -8.71 11.75
N LEU A 369 -37.56 -8.45 11.08
CA LEU A 369 -36.74 -9.50 10.45
C LEU A 369 -36.24 -10.54 11.47
N ASP A 370 -35.81 -10.10 12.65
CA ASP A 370 -35.33 -11.00 13.71
C ASP A 370 -36.43 -11.93 14.24
N ARG A 371 -37.71 -11.55 14.11
CA ARG A 371 -38.87 -12.33 14.56
C ARG A 371 -39.37 -13.33 13.52
N LEU A 372 -38.95 -13.20 12.25
CA LEU A 372 -39.37 -14.13 11.21
C LEU A 372 -38.73 -15.50 11.46
N PRO A 373 -39.47 -16.61 11.32
CA PRO A 373 -38.89 -17.94 11.39
C PRO A 373 -37.94 -18.20 10.22
N GLY A 374 -36.97 -19.09 10.41
CA GLY A 374 -36.02 -19.51 9.37
C GLY A 374 -34.67 -18.78 9.39
N LYS A 375 -33.73 -19.25 8.56
CA LYS A 375 -32.39 -18.67 8.35
C LYS A 375 -32.10 -18.44 6.86
N GLU A 376 -33.14 -18.25 6.07
CA GLU A 376 -33.04 -18.01 4.63
C GLU A 376 -32.30 -16.70 4.36
N ALA A 377 -31.68 -16.63 3.18
CA ALA A 377 -30.96 -15.44 2.74
C ALA A 377 -31.91 -14.25 2.57
N VAL A 378 -31.48 -13.08 3.05
CA VAL A 378 -32.26 -11.83 2.97
C VAL A 378 -31.65 -10.92 1.92
N VAL A 379 -32.50 -10.35 1.06
CA VAL A 379 -32.08 -9.32 0.12
C VAL A 379 -32.46 -7.95 0.68
N GLY A 380 -31.46 -7.10 0.93
CA GLY A 380 -31.68 -5.74 1.42
C GLY A 380 -31.91 -4.77 0.26
N LEU A 381 -33.14 -4.28 0.09
CA LEU A 381 -33.55 -3.30 -0.92
C LEU A 381 -34.07 -1.99 -0.29
N PRO A 382 -33.94 -0.83 -0.97
CA PRO A 382 -33.27 -0.64 -2.27
C PRO A 382 -31.75 -0.73 -2.13
N PHE A 383 -31.08 -1.18 -3.19
CA PHE A 383 -29.66 -0.87 -3.38
C PHE A 383 -29.63 0.64 -3.63
N PHE A 384 -29.34 1.45 -2.61
CA PHE A 384 -29.48 2.91 -2.65
C PHE A 384 -29.17 3.56 -4.00
N SER A 385 -30.06 4.45 -4.43
CA SER A 385 -29.84 5.44 -5.51
C SER A 385 -28.52 6.21 -5.27
N PRO A 386 -27.76 6.62 -6.32
CA PRO A 386 -26.38 7.08 -6.16
C PRO A 386 -26.31 8.29 -5.23
N ILE A 387 -25.94 8.04 -3.98
CA ILE A 387 -25.63 9.10 -3.05
C ILE A 387 -24.43 9.86 -3.64
N LYS A 388 -24.52 11.19 -3.69
CA LYS A 388 -23.50 12.07 -4.29
C LYS A 388 -22.11 11.89 -3.69
N SER A 389 -21.98 11.25 -2.52
CA SER A 389 -20.70 10.91 -1.92
C SER A 389 -20.59 9.40 -1.58
N GLY A 390 -19.51 8.78 -2.05
CA GLY A 390 -19.20 7.38 -1.74
C GLY A 390 -19.01 7.11 -0.24
N LEU A 391 -18.67 8.14 0.55
CA LEU A 391 -18.58 8.05 2.01
C LEU A 391 -19.95 7.85 2.66
N GLN A 392 -20.95 8.64 2.27
CA GLN A 392 -22.32 8.48 2.79
C GLN A 392 -22.91 7.14 2.36
N TYR A 393 -22.64 6.72 1.11
CA TYR A 393 -23.03 5.40 0.63
C TYR A 393 -22.41 4.27 1.47
N SER A 394 -21.09 4.32 1.71
CA SER A 394 -20.43 3.33 2.58
C SER A 394 -20.97 3.37 4.02
N ARG A 395 -21.31 4.56 4.55
CA ARG A 395 -21.90 4.71 5.90
C ARG A 395 -23.25 4.02 6.02
N ALA A 396 -24.17 4.34 5.12
CA ALA A 396 -25.50 3.75 5.14
C ALA A 396 -25.44 2.24 4.97
N HIS A 397 -24.58 1.77 4.06
CA HIS A 397 -24.39 0.34 3.84
C HIS A 397 -23.78 -0.37 5.07
N THR A 398 -22.79 0.24 5.73
CA THR A 398 -22.23 -0.28 7.00
C THR A 398 -23.32 -0.42 8.06
N ALA A 399 -24.16 0.61 8.21
CA ALA A 399 -25.25 0.58 9.18
C ALA A 399 -26.21 -0.57 8.89
N TYR A 400 -26.55 -0.80 7.60
CA TYR A 400 -27.43 -1.89 7.20
C TYR A 400 -26.85 -3.25 7.53
N MET A 401 -25.56 -3.47 7.23
CA MET A 401 -24.87 -4.71 7.60
C MET A 401 -24.88 -4.92 9.12
N LEU A 402 -24.62 -3.89 9.91
CA LEU A 402 -24.63 -3.96 11.37
C LEU A 402 -26.04 -4.25 11.91
N TRP A 403 -27.07 -3.62 11.36
CA TRP A 403 -28.46 -3.84 11.75
C TRP A 403 -28.98 -5.23 11.39
N THR A 404 -28.37 -5.91 10.43
CA THR A 404 -28.71 -7.30 10.10
C THR A 404 -27.94 -8.34 10.92
N LEU A 405 -26.87 -7.97 11.64
CA LEU A 405 -26.08 -8.93 12.41
C LEU A 405 -26.89 -9.78 13.41
N PRO A 406 -27.83 -9.20 14.20
CA PRO A 406 -28.60 -9.98 15.17
C PRO A 406 -29.46 -11.09 14.55
N SER A 407 -29.82 -10.97 13.26
CA SER A 407 -30.69 -11.93 12.60
C SER A 407 -29.95 -13.23 12.24
N GLU A 408 -28.61 -13.23 12.24
CA GLU A 408 -27.75 -14.35 11.79
C GLU A 408 -28.10 -14.93 10.40
N ARG A 409 -28.83 -14.17 9.59
CA ARG A 409 -29.25 -14.60 8.25
C ARG A 409 -28.14 -14.27 7.25
N PRO A 410 -27.89 -15.11 6.25
CA PRO A 410 -27.09 -14.70 5.10
C PRO A 410 -27.73 -13.46 4.45
N ILE A 411 -26.95 -12.42 4.15
CA ILE A 411 -27.50 -11.19 3.56
C ILE A 411 -26.87 -10.97 2.19
N MET A 412 -27.73 -10.81 1.19
CA MET A 412 -27.39 -10.19 -0.09
C MET A 412 -27.83 -8.73 -0.03
N SER A 413 -26.96 -7.89 0.50
CA SER A 413 -27.10 -6.44 0.34
C SER A 413 -26.29 -6.08 -0.90
N GLY A 414 -26.82 -5.23 -1.81
CA GLY A 414 -26.25 -4.95 -3.15
C GLY A 414 -24.88 -4.28 -3.18
N TRP A 415 -24.12 -4.40 -2.10
CA TRP A 415 -22.70 -4.20 -2.02
C TRP A 415 -21.96 -5.52 -2.24
N SER A 416 -22.23 -6.18 -3.36
CA SER A 416 -21.13 -6.80 -4.07
C SER A 416 -20.56 -5.68 -4.93
N SER A 417 -19.25 -5.54 -4.95
CA SER A 417 -18.52 -4.50 -5.67
C SER A 417 -18.87 -4.38 -7.17
N LEU A 418 -19.62 -5.34 -7.71
CA LEU A 418 -20.33 -5.30 -8.97
C LEU A 418 -21.81 -4.99 -8.71
N LEU A 419 -22.19 -3.73 -8.85
CA LEU A 419 -23.57 -3.41 -9.18
C LEU A 419 -23.89 -4.08 -10.52
N PRO A 420 -25.07 -4.70 -10.71
CA PRO A 420 -25.51 -5.09 -12.05
C PRO A 420 -25.33 -3.94 -13.05
N ARG A 421 -24.98 -4.21 -14.31
CA ARG A 421 -24.61 -3.17 -15.31
C ARG A 421 -25.62 -2.02 -15.40
N TYR A 422 -26.91 -2.29 -15.19
CA TYR A 422 -27.98 -1.29 -15.24
C TYR A 422 -27.99 -0.29 -14.06
N TYR A 423 -27.19 -0.53 -13.01
CA TYR A 423 -26.96 0.38 -11.88
C TYR A 423 -25.58 1.07 -11.92
N GLN A 424 -24.71 0.72 -12.88
CA GLN A 424 -23.39 1.31 -13.05
C GLN A 424 -23.51 2.55 -13.94
N PHE A 425 -23.85 3.71 -13.36
CA PHE A 425 -23.97 4.99 -14.08
C PHE A 425 -22.63 5.72 -14.19
#